data_AF-A0A533RJR0-F1
#
_entry.id   AF-A0A533RJR0-F1
#
_cell.length_a   1.000
_cell.length_b   1.000
_cell.length_c   1.000
_cell.angle_alpha   90.00
_cell.angle_beta   90.00
_cell.angle_gamma   90.00
#
_symmetry.space_group_name_H-M   'P 1'
#
loop_
_entity.id
_entity.type
_entity.pdbx_description
1 polymer ?
#
loop_
_entity_poly.entity_id
_entity_poly.type
_entity_poly.pdbx_seq_one_letter_code
_entity_poly.pdbx_strand_id
1 'polypeptide(L)'
;MLYLSQMLGKPVIDASGEEIGAISDIAIATGEVFPRVTALAFKGPDKTPFMMSWRKFVDHFDGGSVTLNVPAADIRFSYLQPDEILLSRDLLDKQIVDTQGMKVVRVNDLKLSESRNQLRLLGAEVGARGILRHISPAVERAVLAISKAFGREIPENLIAWNYMDLLERDLSQVKLSVTHKRLHELHPADVADILEQL
;
A
#
# COMPACT_ATOMS: atom_id res chain seq x y z
N MET A 1 0.50 5.33 10.76
CA MET A 1 1.10 4.79 9.52
C MET A 1 0.94 3.29 9.50
N LEU A 2 0.64 2.72 8.33
CA LEU A 2 0.17 1.34 8.15
C LEU A 2 0.95 0.67 7.02
N TYR A 3 1.14 -0.64 7.09
CA TYR A 3 1.69 -1.42 5.98
C TYR A 3 0.63 -2.31 5.35
N LEU A 4 0.73 -2.54 4.04
CA LEU A 4 -0.20 -3.42 3.32
C LEU A 4 -0.23 -4.82 3.94
N SER A 5 0.93 -5.38 4.30
CA SER A 5 1.02 -6.69 4.96
C SER A 5 0.18 -6.81 6.24
N GLN A 6 -0.08 -5.69 6.93
CA GLN A 6 -0.88 -5.63 8.15
C GLN A 6 -2.38 -5.55 7.88
N MET A 7 -2.77 -5.19 6.65
CA MET A 7 -4.16 -5.15 6.21
C MET A 7 -4.61 -6.46 5.58
N LEU A 8 -3.74 -7.11 4.81
CA LEU A 8 -4.07 -8.36 4.14
C LEU A 8 -4.51 -9.43 5.14
N GLY A 9 -5.59 -10.13 4.82
CA GLY A 9 -6.19 -11.16 5.67
C GLY A 9 -7.01 -10.64 6.85
N LYS A 10 -7.09 -9.32 7.07
CA LYS A 10 -7.97 -8.75 8.10
C LYS A 10 -9.45 -8.89 7.68
N PRO A 11 -10.36 -9.08 8.64
CA PRO A 11 -11.78 -9.19 8.37
C PRO A 11 -12.35 -7.89 7.78
N VAL A 12 -13.36 -8.06 6.94
CA VAL A 12 -14.23 -7.00 6.42
C VAL A 12 -15.59 -7.19 7.08
N ILE A 13 -16.01 -6.19 7.85
CA ILE A 13 -17.22 -6.18 8.64
C ILE A 13 -18.22 -5.22 8.00
N ASP A 14 -19.44 -5.67 7.74
CA ASP A 14 -20.48 -4.80 7.18
C ASP A 14 -21.12 -3.88 8.24
N ALA A 15 -22.02 -2.98 7.83
CA ALA A 15 -22.68 -2.06 8.78
C ALA A 15 -23.59 -2.74 9.81
N SER A 16 -23.93 -4.02 9.63
CA SER A 16 -24.69 -4.81 10.59
C SER A 16 -23.81 -5.52 11.63
N GLY A 17 -22.48 -5.45 11.45
CA GLY A 17 -21.50 -6.14 12.29
C GLY A 17 -21.18 -7.56 11.83
N GLU A 18 -21.62 -7.96 10.64
CA GLU A 18 -21.35 -9.28 10.08
C GLU A 18 -19.99 -9.30 9.34
N GLU A 19 -19.18 -10.32 9.59
CA GLU A 19 -17.96 -10.57 8.82
C GLU A 19 -18.31 -11.16 7.45
N ILE A 20 -18.07 -10.40 6.39
CA ILE A 20 -18.41 -10.81 5.01
C ILE A 20 -17.23 -11.41 4.24
N GLY A 21 -16.03 -11.39 4.83
CA GLY A 21 -14.83 -11.94 4.24
C GLY A 21 -13.56 -11.31 4.79
N ALA A 22 -12.44 -11.56 4.12
CA ALA A 22 -11.13 -11.03 4.50
C ALA A 22 -10.48 -10.26 3.34
N ILE A 23 -9.74 -9.20 3.68
CA ILE A 23 -9.03 -8.35 2.72
C ILE A 23 -8.04 -9.21 1.93
N SER A 24 -8.13 -9.12 0.61
CA SER A 24 -7.28 -9.86 -0.31
C SER A 24 -6.37 -8.95 -1.13
N ASP A 25 -6.81 -7.72 -1.42
CA ASP A 25 -6.01 -6.71 -2.10
C ASP A 25 -6.64 -5.32 -1.96
N ILE A 26 -5.89 -4.29 -2.36
CA ILE A 26 -6.32 -2.89 -2.36
C ILE A 26 -5.83 -2.25 -3.67
N ALA A 27 -6.66 -1.43 -4.31
CA ALA A 27 -6.31 -0.72 -5.53
C ALA A 27 -5.92 0.74 -5.28
N ILE A 28 -5.00 1.26 -6.08
CA ILE A 28 -4.65 2.69 -6.14
C ILE A 28 -4.74 3.21 -7.58
N ALA A 29 -4.99 4.50 -7.76
CA ALA A 29 -4.91 5.17 -9.06
C ALA A 29 -3.53 5.81 -9.25
N THR A 30 -2.82 5.44 -10.31
CA THR A 30 -1.38 5.73 -10.51
C THR A 30 -1.03 7.18 -10.89
N GLY A 31 -2.02 8.03 -11.14
CA GLY A 31 -1.82 9.39 -11.66
C GLY A 31 -1.45 10.47 -10.63
N GLU A 32 -1.31 10.13 -9.34
CA GLU A 32 -1.01 11.08 -8.26
C GLU A 32 0.38 10.82 -7.65
N VAL A 33 1.02 11.86 -7.10
CA VAL A 33 2.32 11.78 -6.40
C VAL A 33 2.26 10.85 -5.18
N PHE A 34 1.15 10.88 -4.45
CA PHE A 34 0.83 9.97 -3.35
C PHE A 34 -0.56 9.39 -3.57
N PRO A 35 -0.67 8.29 -4.33
CA PRO A 35 -1.94 7.86 -4.87
C PRO A 35 -2.85 7.35 -3.77
N ARG A 36 -4.10 7.82 -3.83
CA ARG A 36 -5.15 7.36 -2.93
C ARG A 36 -5.57 5.93 -3.26
N VAL A 37 -6.00 5.22 -2.23
CA VAL A 37 -6.71 3.97 -2.37
C VAL A 37 -8.08 4.22 -2.97
N THR A 38 -8.41 3.49 -4.02
CA THR A 38 -9.67 3.65 -4.78
C THR A 38 -10.63 2.49 -4.56
N ALA A 39 -10.11 1.28 -4.36
CA ALA A 39 -10.91 0.08 -4.19
C ALA A 39 -10.35 -0.87 -3.13
N LEU A 40 -11.24 -1.63 -2.52
CA LEU A 40 -10.95 -2.74 -1.62
C LEU A 40 -11.39 -4.04 -2.30
N ALA A 41 -10.49 -5.02 -2.36
CA ALA A 41 -10.81 -6.38 -2.78
C ALA A 41 -10.78 -7.32 -1.57
N PHE A 42 -11.85 -8.07 -1.36
CA PHE A 42 -11.93 -9.07 -0.28
C PHE A 42 -12.43 -10.41 -0.84
N LYS A 43 -12.22 -11.48 -0.06
CA LYS A 43 -12.70 -12.82 -0.38
C LYS A 43 -13.65 -13.27 0.70
N GLY A 44 -14.87 -13.61 0.30
CA GLY A 44 -15.86 -14.23 1.17
C GLY A 44 -15.57 -15.72 1.41
N PRO A 45 -16.45 -16.42 2.14
CA PRO A 45 -16.31 -17.85 2.44
C PRO A 45 -16.19 -18.75 1.21
N ASP A 46 -16.81 -18.36 0.09
CA ASP A 46 -16.77 -19.05 -1.19
C ASP A 46 -15.44 -18.84 -1.95
N LYS A 47 -14.52 -18.04 -1.40
CA LYS A 47 -13.23 -17.64 -1.98
C LYS A 47 -13.33 -16.87 -3.29
N THR A 48 -14.51 -16.38 -3.65
CA THR A 48 -14.70 -15.51 -4.82
C THR A 48 -14.17 -14.12 -4.50
N PRO A 49 -13.22 -13.57 -5.29
CA PRO A 49 -12.80 -12.19 -5.12
C PRO A 49 -13.94 -11.23 -5.42
N PHE A 50 -14.25 -10.34 -4.49
CA PHE A 50 -15.20 -9.26 -4.65
C PHE A 50 -14.47 -7.93 -4.46
N MET A 51 -14.69 -6.98 -5.37
CA MET A 51 -14.07 -5.67 -5.30
C MET A 51 -15.12 -4.57 -5.24
N MET A 52 -14.88 -3.56 -4.41
CA MET A 52 -15.77 -2.43 -4.21
C MET A 52 -15.00 -1.13 -4.07
N SER A 53 -15.68 0.00 -4.30
CA SER A 53 -15.07 1.31 -4.13
C SER A 53 -14.79 1.60 -2.65
N TRP A 54 -13.53 1.90 -2.33
CA TRP A 54 -13.11 2.27 -0.98
C TRP A 54 -13.90 3.49 -0.49
N ARG A 55 -13.88 4.57 -1.27
CA ARG A 55 -14.52 5.85 -0.91
C ARG A 55 -16.03 5.71 -0.64
N LYS A 56 -16.72 4.81 -1.35
CA LYS A 56 -18.18 4.68 -1.22
C LYS A 56 -18.58 3.84 -0.01
N PHE A 57 -17.86 2.76 0.25
CA PHE A 57 -18.33 1.70 1.14
C PHE A 57 -17.51 1.54 2.42
N VAL A 58 -16.25 1.97 2.44
CA VAL A 58 -15.40 1.87 3.63
C VAL A 58 -15.68 3.06 4.55
N ASP A 59 -16.04 2.77 5.79
CA ASP A 59 -16.18 3.78 6.85
C ASP A 59 -14.83 4.08 7.48
N HIS A 60 -14.15 3.06 8.00
CA HIS A 60 -12.82 3.19 8.61
C HIS A 60 -12.06 1.85 8.63
N PHE A 61 -10.77 1.94 8.96
CA PHE A 61 -9.90 0.80 9.26
C PHE A 61 -9.23 1.03 10.62
N ASP A 62 -9.39 0.11 11.56
CA ASP A 62 -8.89 0.26 12.94
C ASP A 62 -7.59 -0.53 13.23
N GLY A 63 -6.98 -1.15 12.21
CA GLY A 63 -5.83 -2.05 12.35
C GLY A 63 -6.20 -3.52 12.55
N GLY A 64 -7.42 -3.78 13.05
CA GLY A 64 -7.98 -5.11 13.27
C GLY A 64 -8.92 -5.56 12.15
N SER A 65 -9.65 -4.63 11.55
CA SER A 65 -10.69 -4.89 10.56
C SER A 65 -10.96 -3.67 9.68
N VAL A 66 -11.58 -3.88 8.51
CA VAL A 66 -12.26 -2.82 7.77
C VAL A 66 -13.74 -2.86 8.10
N THR A 67 -14.30 -1.73 8.51
CA THR A 67 -15.75 -1.56 8.74
C THR A 67 -16.38 -0.85 7.55
N LEU A 68 -17.52 -1.37 7.07
CA LEU A 68 -18.29 -0.76 5.99
C LEU A 68 -19.44 0.09 6.52
N ASN A 69 -19.83 1.08 5.72
CA ASN A 69 -20.94 1.98 6.04
C ASN A 69 -22.30 1.49 5.54
N VAL A 70 -22.37 0.33 4.88
CA VAL A 70 -23.60 -0.31 4.41
C VAL A 70 -23.62 -1.81 4.72
N PRO A 71 -24.81 -2.43 4.80
CA PRO A 71 -24.95 -3.88 4.86
C PRO A 71 -24.43 -4.58 3.60
N ALA A 72 -24.05 -5.86 3.72
CA ALA A 72 -23.48 -6.66 2.64
C ALA A 72 -24.31 -6.64 1.33
N ALA A 73 -25.64 -6.70 1.46
CA ALA A 73 -26.59 -6.72 0.34
C ALA A 73 -26.58 -5.41 -0.49
N ASP A 74 -26.14 -4.30 0.10
CA ASP A 74 -26.13 -2.99 -0.53
C ASP A 74 -24.79 -2.64 -1.19
N ILE A 75 -23.77 -3.46 -0.98
CA ILE A 75 -22.47 -3.30 -1.62
C ILE A 75 -22.63 -3.49 -3.13
N ARG A 76 -21.88 -2.70 -3.91
CA ARG A 76 -21.83 -2.81 -5.38
C ARG A 76 -20.42 -3.10 -5.85
N PHE A 77 -20.34 -4.03 -6.78
CA PHE A 77 -19.09 -4.41 -7.43
C PHE A 77 -18.48 -3.21 -8.17
N SER A 78 -17.16 -3.09 -8.10
CA SER A 78 -16.35 -2.13 -8.85
C SER A 78 -15.37 -2.88 -9.73
N TYR A 79 -15.26 -2.49 -10.99
CA TYR A 79 -14.23 -2.99 -11.90
C TYR A 79 -12.91 -2.27 -11.65
N LEU A 80 -11.79 -2.97 -11.90
CA LEU A 80 -10.46 -2.37 -11.88
C LEU A 80 -10.32 -1.46 -13.11
N GLN A 81 -10.05 -0.18 -12.90
CA GLN A 81 -9.88 0.76 -14.00
C GLN A 81 -8.48 0.63 -14.65
N PRO A 82 -8.30 1.06 -15.92
CA PRO A 82 -7.02 0.95 -16.62
C PRO A 82 -5.86 1.70 -15.97
N ASP A 83 -6.14 2.79 -15.25
CA ASP A 83 -5.20 3.62 -14.52
C ASP A 83 -4.99 3.16 -13.06
N GLU A 84 -5.68 2.08 -12.66
CA GLU A 84 -5.57 1.47 -11.35
C GLU A 84 -4.65 0.24 -11.37
N ILE A 85 -4.00 0.02 -10.23
CA ILE A 85 -3.22 -1.20 -9.95
C ILE A 85 -3.58 -1.76 -8.59
N LEU A 86 -3.43 -3.08 -8.45
CA LEU A 86 -3.62 -3.79 -7.20
C LEU A 86 -2.28 -3.89 -6.46
N LEU A 87 -2.23 -3.41 -5.22
CA LEU A 87 -0.99 -3.28 -4.47
C LEU A 87 -0.34 -4.64 -4.18
N SER A 88 -1.11 -5.65 -3.77
CA SER A 88 -0.57 -6.98 -3.48
C SER A 88 -0.20 -7.73 -4.76
N ARG A 89 -1.10 -7.75 -5.75
CA ARG A 89 -0.85 -8.45 -7.02
C ARG A 89 0.28 -7.83 -7.86
N ASP A 90 0.31 -6.51 -7.97
CA ASP A 90 1.10 -5.79 -8.98
C ASP A 90 2.36 -5.12 -8.41
N LEU A 91 2.49 -4.95 -7.09
CA LEU A 91 3.65 -4.27 -6.48
C LEU A 91 4.35 -5.07 -5.39
N LEU A 92 3.59 -5.67 -4.47
CA LEU A 92 4.17 -6.48 -3.40
C LEU A 92 4.98 -7.62 -4.03
N ASP A 93 6.16 -7.86 -3.47
CA ASP A 93 7.08 -8.90 -3.94
C ASP A 93 7.62 -8.72 -5.36
N LYS A 94 7.34 -7.60 -6.02
CA LYS A 94 7.89 -7.28 -7.35
C LYS A 94 9.26 -6.65 -7.26
N GLN A 95 9.96 -6.68 -8.39
CA GLN A 95 11.24 -6.01 -8.57
C GLN A 95 11.02 -4.59 -9.11
N ILE A 96 11.72 -3.62 -8.54
CA ILE A 96 11.72 -2.21 -8.97
C ILE A 96 13.16 -1.73 -9.12
N VAL A 97 13.38 -0.70 -9.94
CA VAL A 97 14.67 0.00 -9.95
C VAL A 97 14.66 1.08 -8.88
N ASP A 98 15.75 1.16 -8.11
CA ASP A 98 15.99 2.27 -7.21
C ASP A 98 16.10 3.60 -7.99
N THR A 99 15.76 4.70 -7.33
CA THR A 99 15.78 6.09 -7.79
C THR A 99 17.02 6.52 -8.59
N GLN A 100 18.16 5.88 -8.37
CA GLN A 100 19.42 6.17 -9.07
C GLN A 100 19.66 5.29 -10.32
N GLY A 101 18.76 4.36 -10.65
CA GLY A 101 18.93 3.47 -11.81
C GLY A 101 19.89 2.31 -11.58
N MET A 102 20.57 2.28 -10.43
CA MET A 102 21.78 1.46 -10.23
C MET A 102 21.50 0.06 -9.69
N LYS A 103 20.32 -0.17 -9.11
CA LYS A 103 20.03 -1.41 -8.38
C LYS A 103 18.58 -1.83 -8.55
N VAL A 104 18.39 -3.09 -8.90
CA VAL A 104 17.09 -3.77 -8.81
C VAL A 104 16.89 -4.23 -7.37
N VAL A 105 15.76 -3.84 -6.78
CA VAL A 105 15.38 -4.21 -5.40
C VAL A 105 13.99 -4.83 -5.40
N ARG A 106 13.71 -5.68 -4.40
CA ARG A 106 12.39 -6.26 -4.20
C ARG A 106 11.57 -5.40 -3.24
N VAL A 107 10.31 -5.19 -3.58
CA VAL A 107 9.30 -4.59 -2.69
C VAL A 107 8.92 -5.63 -1.65
N ASN A 108 9.33 -5.42 -0.39
CA ASN A 108 9.01 -6.33 0.71
C ASN A 108 7.70 -5.96 1.40
N ASP A 109 7.32 -4.68 1.34
CA ASP A 109 6.06 -4.17 1.88
C ASP A 109 5.69 -2.83 1.26
N LEU A 110 4.47 -2.35 1.47
CA LEU A 110 3.98 -1.06 0.97
C LEU A 110 3.46 -0.21 2.12
N LYS A 111 3.99 0.99 2.24
CA LYS A 111 3.67 1.91 3.33
C LYS A 111 2.53 2.83 2.95
N LEU A 112 1.49 2.81 3.76
CA LEU A 112 0.27 3.57 3.61
C LEU A 112 0.14 4.60 4.75
N SER A 113 -0.41 5.75 4.43
CA SER A 113 -0.76 6.78 5.39
C SER A 113 -2.23 7.11 5.29
N GLU A 114 -2.88 7.24 6.43
CA GLU A 114 -4.27 7.66 6.51
C GLU A 114 -4.31 9.16 6.79
N SER A 115 -5.09 9.88 5.99
CA SER A 115 -5.34 11.31 6.18
C SER A 115 -6.78 11.62 5.78
N ARG A 116 -7.55 12.27 6.65
CA ARG A 116 -8.93 12.72 6.39
C ARG A 116 -9.81 11.61 5.78
N ASN A 117 -9.79 10.41 6.37
CA ASN A 117 -10.52 9.23 5.87
C ASN A 117 -10.08 8.71 4.49
N GLN A 118 -8.90 9.12 4.00
CA GLN A 118 -8.30 8.61 2.77
C GLN A 118 -7.01 7.88 3.10
N LEU A 119 -6.91 6.64 2.62
CA LEU A 119 -5.66 5.90 2.66
C LEU A 119 -4.86 6.23 1.40
N ARG A 120 -3.58 6.58 1.56
CA ARG A 120 -2.67 6.96 0.47
C ARG A 120 -1.39 6.14 0.53
N LEU A 121 -0.89 5.72 -0.62
CA LEU A 121 0.40 5.05 -0.73
C LEU A 121 1.53 6.08 -0.64
N LEU A 122 2.47 5.85 0.28
CA LEU A 122 3.67 6.65 0.41
C LEU A 122 4.83 6.06 -0.41
N GLY A 123 5.00 4.74 -0.39
CA GLY A 123 6.13 4.10 -1.04
C GLY A 123 6.28 2.61 -0.74
N ALA A 124 7.31 2.03 -1.32
CA ALA A 124 7.72 0.63 -1.13
C ALA A 124 8.82 0.53 -0.08
N GLU A 125 8.63 -0.37 0.89
CA GLU A 125 9.71 -0.79 1.77
C GLU A 125 10.53 -1.88 1.07
N VAL A 126 11.85 -1.70 1.05
CA VAL A 126 12.80 -2.61 0.38
C VAL A 126 13.88 -3.15 1.34
N GLY A 127 13.71 -2.92 2.64
CA GLY A 127 14.64 -3.24 3.71
C GLY A 127 14.29 -4.54 4.43
N ALA A 128 15.10 -4.86 5.44
CA ALA A 128 14.90 -6.07 6.24
C ALA A 128 13.63 -6.00 7.10
N ARG A 129 13.11 -4.80 7.40
CA ARG A 129 11.93 -4.63 8.26
C ARG A 129 10.66 -5.12 7.58
N GLY A 130 10.51 -4.91 6.26
CA GLY A 130 9.41 -5.47 5.48
C GLY A 130 9.40 -7.00 5.52
N ILE A 131 10.58 -7.62 5.39
CA ILE A 131 10.73 -9.09 5.49
C ILE A 131 10.32 -9.59 6.87
N LEU A 132 10.77 -8.92 7.94
CA LEU A 132 10.43 -9.29 9.32
C LEU A 132 8.91 -9.17 9.58
N ARG A 133 8.25 -8.15 9.03
CA ARG A 133 6.79 -7.99 9.13
C ARG A 133 6.02 -9.13 8.48
N HIS A 134 6.52 -9.64 7.36
CA HIS A 134 5.92 -10.75 6.64
C HIS A 134 5.91 -12.04 7.47
N ILE A 135 6.91 -12.23 8.35
CA ILE A 135 6.93 -13.34 9.31
C ILE A 135 5.92 -13.07 10.43
N SER A 136 6.07 -11.93 11.12
CA SER A 136 5.12 -11.46 12.12
C SER A 136 5.50 -10.04 12.58
N PRO A 137 4.52 -9.15 12.82
CA PRO A 137 4.76 -7.87 13.49
C PRO A 137 5.43 -8.01 14.87
N ALA A 138 5.21 -9.13 15.58
CA ALA A 138 5.85 -9.39 16.86
C ALA A 138 7.35 -9.69 16.71
N VAL A 139 7.73 -10.41 15.64
CA VAL A 139 9.12 -10.71 15.31
C VAL A 139 9.87 -9.43 14.95
N GLU A 140 9.28 -8.56 14.12
CA GLU A 140 9.86 -7.25 13.82
C GLU A 140 10.16 -6.48 15.12
N ARG A 141 9.17 -6.36 16.02
CA ARG A 141 9.35 -5.65 17.30
C ARG A 141 10.44 -6.26 18.17
N ALA A 142 10.50 -7.58 18.27
CA ALA A 142 11.52 -8.27 19.06
C ALA A 142 12.93 -8.02 18.50
N VAL A 143 13.12 -8.16 17.18
CA VAL A 143 14.42 -7.92 16.52
C VAL A 143 14.85 -6.46 16.66
N LEU A 144 13.92 -5.51 16.51
CA LEU A 144 14.20 -4.09 16.71
C LEU A 144 14.60 -3.77 18.16
N ALA A 145 13.90 -4.35 19.14
CA ALA A 145 14.20 -4.15 20.56
C ALA A 145 15.58 -4.71 20.93
N ILE A 146 15.90 -5.93 20.45
CA ILE A 146 17.21 -6.55 20.64
C ILE A 146 18.29 -5.69 19.98
N SER A 147 18.13 -5.34 18.70
CA SER A 147 19.11 -4.51 17.97
C SER A 147 19.41 -3.21 18.72
N LYS A 148 18.37 -2.53 19.21
CA LYS A 148 18.50 -1.29 19.98
C LYS A 148 19.26 -1.50 21.30
N ALA A 149 19.01 -2.59 22.01
CA ALA A 149 19.74 -2.93 23.24
C ALA A 149 21.25 -3.15 23.00
N PHE A 150 21.63 -3.59 21.79
CA PHE A 150 23.03 -3.72 21.36
C PHE A 150 23.58 -2.46 20.65
N GLY A 151 22.87 -1.33 20.73
CA GLY A 151 23.32 -0.06 20.14
C GLY A 151 23.29 -0.02 18.60
N ARG A 152 22.48 -0.89 17.96
CA ARG A 152 22.31 -0.94 16.50
C ARG A 152 20.89 -0.55 16.12
N GLU A 153 20.74 0.27 15.08
CA GLU A 153 19.44 0.57 14.49
C GLU A 153 19.27 -0.16 13.16
N ILE A 154 18.11 -0.77 12.96
CA ILE A 154 17.72 -1.32 11.66
C ILE A 154 16.84 -0.26 11.00
N PRO A 155 17.35 0.47 9.98
CA PRO A 155 16.61 1.55 9.37
C PRO A 155 15.40 1.02 8.59
N GLU A 156 14.42 1.89 8.43
CA GLU A 156 13.39 1.70 7.41
C GLU A 156 13.92 2.20 6.07
N ASN A 157 13.96 1.32 5.07
CA ASN A 157 14.38 1.70 3.72
C ASN A 157 13.14 1.84 2.83
N LEU A 158 12.64 3.06 2.71
CA LEU A 158 11.44 3.39 1.95
C LEU A 158 11.81 4.11 0.65
N ILE A 159 11.38 3.56 -0.49
CA ILE A 159 11.39 4.24 -1.78
C ILE A 159 10.03 4.87 -1.99
N ALA A 160 9.96 6.20 -2.04
CA ALA A 160 8.68 6.89 -2.22
C ALA A 160 8.08 6.61 -3.60
N TRP A 161 6.74 6.58 -3.67
CA TRP A 161 5.98 6.21 -4.87
C TRP A 161 6.39 7.02 -6.10
N ASN A 162 6.58 8.32 -5.94
CA ASN A 162 6.97 9.24 -7.01
C ASN A 162 8.36 8.98 -7.61
N TYR A 163 9.19 8.15 -6.97
CA TYR A 163 10.49 7.74 -7.49
C TYR A 163 10.54 6.28 -7.97
N MET A 164 9.40 5.57 -7.95
CA MET A 164 9.35 4.20 -8.47
C MET A 164 9.10 4.20 -9.97
N ASP A 165 10.04 3.64 -10.71
CA ASP A 165 9.80 3.21 -12.09
C ASP A 165 9.46 1.71 -12.05
N LEU A 166 8.24 1.37 -12.48
CA LEU A 166 7.80 -0.01 -12.50
C LEU A 166 8.47 -0.69 -13.70
N LEU A 167 9.54 -1.44 -13.42
CA LEU A 167 10.09 -2.35 -14.43
C LEU A 167 9.00 -3.32 -14.84
N GLU A 168 8.68 -3.25 -16.13
CA GLU A 168 7.92 -4.26 -16.86
C GLU A 168 6.44 -4.36 -16.46
N ARG A 169 5.65 -3.45 -17.02
CA ARG A 169 4.55 -3.95 -17.86
C ARG A 169 5.17 -4.29 -19.20
N ASP A 170 5.07 -5.56 -19.60
CA ASP A 170 5.19 -5.96 -21.00
C ASP A 170 4.08 -5.23 -21.79
N LEU A 171 4.36 -3.98 -22.15
CA LEU A 171 3.58 -3.14 -23.04
C LEU A 171 4.01 -3.50 -24.45
N SER A 172 3.52 -4.64 -24.93
CA SER A 172 3.36 -4.82 -26.37
C SER A 172 2.49 -3.65 -26.87
N GLN A 173 3.18 -2.73 -27.55
CA GLN A 173 2.68 -1.52 -28.22
C GLN A 173 2.31 -0.32 -27.33
N VAL A 174 3.20 0.68 -27.29
CA VAL A 174 3.09 1.98 -28.02
C VAL A 174 3.93 3.04 -27.29
N LYS A 175 5.01 3.43 -27.96
CA LYS A 175 5.70 4.73 -27.98
C LYS A 175 6.18 5.35 -26.66
N LEU A 176 7.50 5.20 -26.46
CA LEU A 176 8.46 6.29 -26.25
C LEU A 176 7.87 7.71 -26.43
N SER A 177 7.68 8.41 -25.32
CA SER A 177 8.14 9.79 -25.10
C SER A 177 7.57 10.29 -23.77
N VAL A 178 8.29 10.07 -22.68
CA VAL A 178 8.16 10.93 -21.50
C VAL A 178 9.57 11.35 -21.12
N THR A 179 9.93 12.56 -21.54
CA THR A 179 11.14 13.25 -21.12
C THR A 179 11.23 13.24 -19.60
N HIS A 180 12.29 12.63 -19.06
CA HIS A 180 12.67 12.76 -17.66
C HIS A 180 12.76 14.26 -17.28
N LYS A 181 11.78 14.78 -16.56
CA LYS A 181 12.04 15.85 -15.61
C LYS A 181 12.51 15.18 -14.33
N ARG A 182 13.82 14.97 -14.23
CA ARG A 182 14.48 14.82 -12.93
C ARG A 182 14.14 16.09 -12.14
N LEU A 183 13.49 15.93 -11.00
CA LEU A 183 13.32 16.95 -9.97
C LEU A 183 13.76 16.24 -8.67
N HIS A 184 15.07 16.11 -8.38
CA HIS A 184 15.74 17.07 -7.50
C HIS A 184 14.89 18.30 -7.20
N GLU A 185 14.17 18.22 -6.08
CA GLU A 185 13.88 19.28 -5.11
C GLU A 185 12.56 18.96 -4.39
N LEU A 186 12.65 18.08 -3.40
CA LEU A 186 11.94 18.31 -2.15
C LEU A 186 13.02 18.28 -1.07
N HIS A 187 13.21 19.41 -0.41
CA HIS A 187 14.07 19.45 0.75
C HIS A 187 13.41 18.60 1.85
N PRO A 188 14.18 17.94 2.73
CA PRO A 188 13.64 17.24 3.91
C PRO A 188 12.68 18.10 4.76
N ALA A 189 12.76 19.43 4.64
CA ALA A 189 11.85 20.40 5.26
C ALA A 189 10.44 20.38 4.64
N ASP A 190 10.29 20.19 3.33
CA ASP A 190 8.97 20.22 2.67
C ASP A 190 8.13 18.97 3.01
N VAL A 191 8.79 17.85 3.33
CA VAL A 191 8.16 16.65 3.90
C VAL A 191 7.74 16.90 5.35
N ALA A 192 8.51 17.70 6.10
CA ALA A 192 8.20 18.07 7.48
C ALA A 192 7.03 19.06 7.56
N ASP A 193 6.93 20.04 6.65
CA ASP A 193 5.82 21.00 6.62
C ASP A 193 4.46 20.32 6.34
N ILE A 194 4.45 19.22 5.57
CA ILE A 194 3.24 18.39 5.37
C ILE A 194 2.96 17.49 6.58
N LEU A 195 4.00 17.06 7.31
CA LEU A 195 3.85 16.35 8.59
C LEU A 195 3.37 17.27 9.73
N GLU A 196 3.64 18.57 9.64
CA GLU A 196 3.27 19.58 10.65
C GLU A 196 1.87 20.18 10.41
N GLN A 197 1.34 20.12 9.19
CA GLN A 197 -0.05 20.47 8.86
C GLN A 197 -1.05 19.28 8.96
N LEU A 198 -0.62 18.14 9.51
CA LEU A 198 -1.41 16.96 9.85
C LEU A 198 -1.83 16.93 11.32
#